data_AF-A0A2I1FI14-F1
#
_entry.id   AF-A0A2I1FI14-F1
#
_cell.length_a   1.000
_cell.length_b   1.000
_cell.length_c   1.000
_cell.angle_alpha   90.00
_cell.angle_beta   90.00
_cell.angle_gamma   90.00
#
_symmetry.space_group_name_H-M   'P 1'
#
loop_
_entity.id
_entity.type
_entity.pdbx_description
1 polymer ?
#
loop_
_entity_poly.entity_id
_entity_poly.type
_entity_poly.pdbx_seq_one_letter_code
_entity_poly.pdbx_strand_id
1 'polypeptide(L)'
;MSGSIINIKTEIDRLFKIEKEKTELYSYFTKHKDQQDDALLDLNRFDTNEKKFTYLRTFLKSNDFSSMKRDIAHIVKEELNHEIKKVRRILEESISSLSYSTLSDIGDLAQRCSKISFPLKLTASSKALEKFGAINNKLIIKDTHASPSLGTQKSDFIFIQKGSTVDLFNVVVVGKIKLRVGGRFNNTHIGQAISFGEKILQLQPKREFVYVVLTDCIIIEIFIVYRIDSAINSEIFTRYTYNHINSEYLAFAKEGENKGWKYLLVKCIGMGRTSVVYEGTFNEESVAVKMAKKAEYFSCLECERNALQELSDLKSPHIPKIILHNENTLVMTPLGVKIHNLQKEDINDIIKILESTHSLNYVHRDLRKYNFICDESGKIVVIDWGYCIKTDTDYDSSFAGALKCMPDEVLSSIIKKKKIFYSPKVDLVCLVRSFYLMLHRPSLTGVPFNKNDYDDISIQAQYILNFWKDCEKSDIWRNIYSAIDDLDYNRLIQELEKLF
;
A
#
# COMPACT_ATOMS: atom_id res chain seq x y z
N MET A 1 3.16 -14.63 -38.16
CA MET A 1 2.21 -13.72 -38.84
C MET A 1 1.67 -12.75 -37.81
N SER A 2 1.92 -11.46 -38.05
CA SER A 2 1.57 -10.31 -37.23
C SER A 2 0.10 -9.93 -37.40
N GLY A 3 -0.80 -10.60 -36.67
CA GLY A 3 -2.23 -10.32 -36.69
C GLY A 3 -2.75 -9.99 -35.29
N SER A 4 -3.29 -8.79 -35.15
CA SER A 4 -4.10 -8.32 -34.02
C SER A 4 -3.38 -7.96 -32.70
N ILE A 5 -2.40 -7.04 -32.77
CA ILE A 5 -2.26 -6.03 -31.71
C ILE A 5 -3.33 -4.96 -32.01
N ILE A 6 -4.61 -5.33 -31.89
CA ILE A 6 -5.71 -4.37 -31.96
C ILE A 6 -5.62 -3.51 -30.70
N ASN A 7 -5.69 -2.21 -30.93
CA ASN A 7 -5.08 -1.16 -30.15
C ASN A 7 -5.77 -0.93 -28.79
N ILE A 8 -5.49 -1.81 -27.81
CA ILE A 8 -6.00 -1.73 -26.44
C ILE A 8 -5.75 -0.34 -25.82
N LYS A 9 -4.64 0.31 -26.21
CA LYS A 9 -4.29 1.66 -25.78
C LYS A 9 -5.32 2.68 -26.25
N THR A 10 -5.70 2.63 -27.53
CA THR A 10 -6.74 3.50 -28.09
C THR A 10 -8.10 3.27 -27.43
N GLU A 11 -8.46 2.02 -27.11
CA GLU A 11 -9.76 1.74 -26.50
C GLU A 11 -9.81 2.14 -25.01
N ILE A 12 -8.70 2.01 -24.28
CA ILE A 12 -8.55 2.57 -22.92
C ILE A 12 -8.68 4.09 -22.96
N ASP A 13 -8.00 4.76 -23.89
CA ASP A 13 -8.10 6.22 -24.07
C ASP A 13 -9.52 6.69 -24.38
N ARG A 14 -10.31 5.85 -25.04
CA ARG A 14 -11.70 6.14 -25.43
C ARG A 14 -12.70 5.91 -24.29
N LEU A 15 -12.54 4.86 -23.50
CA LEU A 15 -13.49 4.44 -22.45
C LEU A 15 -13.27 5.14 -21.11
N PHE A 16 -12.02 5.46 -20.79
CA PHE A 16 -11.63 6.02 -19.50
C PHE A 16 -11.22 7.48 -19.71
N LYS A 17 -11.86 8.41 -19.00
CA LYS A 17 -11.53 9.86 -19.07
C LYS A 17 -10.66 10.33 -17.91
N ILE A 18 -10.47 9.49 -16.89
CA ILE A 18 -9.68 9.79 -15.69
C ILE A 18 -8.25 9.30 -15.90
N GLU A 19 -7.29 10.22 -15.84
CA GLU A 19 -5.89 9.95 -16.20
C GLU A 19 -5.19 8.94 -15.27
N LYS A 20 -5.61 8.90 -14.00
CA LYS A 20 -5.11 7.93 -13.03
C LYS A 20 -5.49 6.49 -13.41
N GLU A 21 -6.75 6.28 -13.81
CA GLU A 21 -7.27 4.98 -14.22
C GLU A 21 -6.60 4.50 -15.52
N LYS A 22 -6.39 5.42 -16.47
CA LYS A 22 -5.63 5.14 -17.70
C LYS A 22 -4.21 4.67 -17.39
N THR A 23 -3.52 5.37 -16.51
CA THR A 23 -2.12 5.08 -16.17
C THR A 23 -1.99 3.73 -15.47
N GLU A 24 -2.91 3.42 -14.57
CA GLU A 24 -3.00 2.14 -13.89
C GLU A 24 -3.28 0.99 -14.88
N LEU A 25 -4.21 1.17 -15.81
CA LEU A 25 -4.51 0.19 -16.85
C LEU A 25 -3.35 0.03 -17.84
N TYR A 26 -2.66 1.11 -18.23
CA TYR A 26 -1.47 1.04 -19.07
C TYR A 26 -0.32 0.31 -18.40
N SER A 27 -0.04 0.62 -17.13
CA SER A 27 0.98 -0.09 -16.36
C SER A 27 0.64 -1.58 -16.23
N TYR A 28 -0.64 -1.89 -16.07
CA TYR A 28 -1.14 -3.25 -15.94
C TYR A 28 -0.99 -4.05 -17.24
N PHE A 29 -1.48 -3.55 -18.38
CA PHE A 29 -1.36 -4.25 -19.66
C PHE A 29 0.07 -4.29 -20.21
N THR A 30 0.91 -3.31 -19.87
CA THR A 30 2.34 -3.32 -20.22
C THR A 30 3.09 -4.42 -19.47
N LYS A 31 2.73 -4.66 -18.20
CA LYS A 31 3.34 -5.70 -17.36
C LYS A 31 2.94 -7.13 -17.76
N HIS A 32 1.83 -7.29 -18.47
CA HIS A 32 1.28 -8.60 -18.88
C HIS A 32 1.27 -8.78 -20.41
N LYS A 33 2.20 -8.12 -21.11
CA LYS A 33 2.28 -8.10 -22.58
C LYS A 33 2.34 -9.50 -23.22
N ASP A 34 2.92 -10.47 -22.52
CA ASP A 34 3.11 -11.87 -22.96
C ASP A 34 2.07 -12.85 -22.36
N GLN A 35 1.10 -12.35 -21.57
CA GLN A 35 0.08 -13.13 -20.85
C GLN A 35 -1.27 -12.41 -20.88
N GLN A 36 -1.75 -12.04 -22.08
CA GLN A 36 -2.95 -11.20 -22.24
C GLN A 36 -4.24 -11.87 -21.71
N ASP A 37 -4.34 -13.20 -21.80
CA ASP A 37 -5.49 -13.96 -21.28
C ASP A 37 -5.57 -13.96 -19.75
N ASP A 38 -4.42 -13.98 -19.06
CA ASP A 38 -4.34 -13.89 -17.59
C ASP A 38 -4.57 -12.45 -17.11
N ALA A 39 -4.13 -11.45 -17.89
CA ALA A 39 -4.38 -10.04 -17.62
C ALA A 39 -5.89 -9.72 -17.59
N LEU A 40 -6.69 -10.42 -18.39
CA LEU A 40 -8.14 -10.24 -18.47
C LEU A 40 -8.89 -10.72 -17.21
N LEU A 41 -8.36 -11.71 -16.49
CA LEU A 41 -8.98 -12.32 -15.31
C LEU A 41 -8.82 -11.43 -14.05
N ASP A 42 -7.76 -10.63 -13.97
CA ASP A 42 -7.43 -9.82 -12.77
C ASP A 42 -7.97 -8.37 -12.82
N LEU A 43 -8.77 -8.00 -13.83
CA LEU A 43 -9.39 -6.67 -13.94
C LEU A 43 -10.38 -6.35 -12.80
N ASN A 44 -10.73 -7.33 -11.96
CA ASN A 44 -11.55 -7.12 -10.75
C ASN A 44 -10.83 -6.33 -9.64
N ARG A 45 -9.54 -6.01 -9.81
CA ARG A 45 -8.74 -5.23 -8.85
C ARG A 45 -8.89 -3.71 -8.99
N PHE A 46 -9.56 -3.24 -10.04
CA PHE A 46 -9.79 -1.82 -10.29
C PHE A 46 -11.19 -1.42 -9.83
N ASP A 47 -11.27 -0.38 -9.01
CA ASP A 47 -12.50 0.10 -8.37
C ASP A 47 -13.25 1.05 -9.33
N THR A 48 -13.70 0.53 -10.48
CA THR A 48 -14.29 1.33 -11.58
C THR A 48 -15.46 0.63 -12.28
N ASN A 49 -16.21 1.42 -13.08
CA ASN A 49 -17.48 1.07 -13.73
C ASN A 49 -17.47 -0.31 -14.46
N GLU A 50 -18.17 -1.28 -13.88
CA GLU A 50 -18.23 -2.70 -14.29
C GLU A 50 -18.69 -2.89 -15.75
N LYS A 51 -19.51 -1.97 -16.29
CA LYS A 51 -19.93 -2.01 -17.70
C LYS A 51 -18.74 -1.77 -18.66
N LYS A 52 -17.76 -0.95 -18.28
CA LYS A 52 -16.56 -0.65 -19.09
C LYS A 52 -15.59 -1.82 -19.12
N PHE A 53 -15.40 -2.50 -17.99
CA PHE A 53 -14.58 -3.71 -17.94
C PHE A 53 -15.24 -4.91 -18.61
N THR A 54 -16.56 -5.02 -18.53
CA THR A 54 -17.31 -6.02 -19.30
C THR A 54 -17.11 -5.80 -20.80
N TYR A 55 -17.17 -4.54 -21.27
CA TYR A 55 -16.85 -4.19 -22.65
C TYR A 55 -15.41 -4.57 -23.02
N LEU A 56 -14.39 -4.20 -22.22
CA LEU A 56 -12.99 -4.56 -22.49
C LEU A 56 -12.78 -6.09 -22.53
N ARG A 57 -13.44 -6.83 -21.64
CA ARG A 57 -13.41 -8.31 -21.64
C ARG A 57 -14.01 -8.91 -22.91
N THR A 58 -15.08 -8.31 -23.43
CA THR A 58 -15.74 -8.78 -24.66
C THR A 58 -14.98 -8.33 -25.92
N PHE A 59 -14.45 -7.09 -25.92
CA PHE A 59 -13.64 -6.51 -26.99
C PHE A 59 -12.37 -7.32 -27.26
N LEU A 60 -11.77 -7.88 -26.21
CA LEU A 60 -10.59 -8.73 -26.32
C LEU A 60 -10.93 -10.20 -26.62
N LYS A 61 -12.20 -10.61 -26.53
CA LYS A 61 -12.67 -11.98 -26.79
C LYS A 61 -13.36 -12.18 -28.15
N SER A 62 -13.74 -11.12 -28.87
CA SER A 62 -14.57 -11.20 -30.08
C SER A 62 -13.93 -10.52 -31.30
N ASN A 63 -14.03 -11.17 -32.46
CA ASN A 63 -13.63 -10.63 -33.76
C ASN A 63 -14.78 -9.95 -34.53
N ASP A 64 -15.97 -9.79 -33.95
CA ASP A 64 -17.13 -9.21 -34.65
C ASP A 64 -17.55 -7.85 -34.08
N PHE A 65 -17.38 -6.80 -34.91
CA PHE A 65 -17.35 -5.38 -34.50
C PHE A 65 -18.64 -4.59 -34.80
N SER A 66 -19.71 -5.23 -35.27
CA SER A 66 -20.89 -4.51 -35.77
C SER A 66 -21.99 -4.23 -34.74
N SER A 67 -22.21 -5.12 -33.76
CA SER A 67 -23.27 -4.93 -32.75
C SER A 67 -22.87 -3.97 -31.61
N MET A 68 -21.58 -3.92 -31.25
CA MET A 68 -21.05 -3.16 -30.10
C MET A 68 -21.03 -1.63 -30.27
N LYS A 69 -21.09 -1.10 -31.51
CA LYS A 69 -21.09 0.36 -31.75
C LYS A 69 -22.36 1.06 -31.24
N ARG A 70 -23.49 0.35 -31.19
CA ARG A 70 -24.78 0.91 -30.73
C ARG A 70 -24.81 1.08 -29.21
N ASP A 71 -24.21 0.16 -28.46
CA ASP A 71 -24.20 0.20 -26.99
C ASP A 71 -23.30 1.32 -26.44
N ILE A 72 -22.17 1.60 -27.11
CA ILE A 72 -21.26 2.70 -26.75
C ILE A 72 -21.95 4.07 -26.87
N ALA A 73 -22.71 4.28 -27.96
CA ALA A 73 -23.42 5.54 -28.17
C ALA A 73 -24.49 5.76 -27.09
N HIS A 74 -25.13 4.68 -26.62
CA HIS A 74 -26.12 4.74 -25.57
C HIS A 74 -25.48 5.06 -24.20
N ILE A 75 -24.38 4.38 -23.84
CA ILE A 75 -23.66 4.59 -22.56
C ILE A 75 -23.11 6.03 -22.46
N VAL A 76 -22.50 6.54 -23.52
CA VAL A 76 -21.94 7.91 -23.55
C VAL A 76 -23.05 8.97 -23.50
N LYS A 77 -24.19 8.72 -24.15
CA LYS A 77 -25.35 9.63 -24.14
C LYS A 77 -26.04 9.67 -22.78
N GLU A 78 -26.12 8.55 -22.06
CA GLU A 78 -26.66 8.51 -20.69
C GLU A 78 -25.77 9.26 -19.68
N GLU A 79 -24.44 9.08 -19.73
CA GLU A 79 -23.52 9.83 -18.84
C GLU A 79 -23.56 11.34 -19.11
N LEU A 80 -23.60 11.76 -20.38
CA LEU A 80 -23.68 13.18 -20.73
C LEU A 80 -25.00 13.79 -20.25
N ASN A 81 -26.12 13.08 -20.40
CA ASN A 81 -27.42 13.54 -19.92
C ASN A 81 -27.51 13.55 -18.39
N HIS A 82 -26.86 12.61 -17.69
CA HIS A 82 -26.83 12.58 -16.22
C HIS A 82 -26.05 13.76 -15.64
N GLU A 83 -24.87 14.06 -16.19
CA GLU A 83 -24.04 15.19 -15.74
C GLU A 83 -24.68 16.54 -16.10
N ILE A 84 -25.30 16.67 -17.28
CA ILE A 84 -26.05 17.90 -17.64
C ILE A 84 -27.23 18.12 -16.68
N LYS A 85 -27.94 17.05 -16.27
CA LYS A 85 -29.07 17.15 -15.34
C LYS A 85 -28.61 17.48 -13.91
N LYS A 86 -27.44 17.00 -13.50
CA LYS A 86 -26.80 17.30 -12.21
C LYS A 86 -26.33 18.76 -12.14
N VAL A 87 -25.67 19.24 -13.19
CA VAL A 87 -25.23 20.64 -13.29
C VAL A 87 -26.43 21.58 -13.37
N ARG A 88 -27.50 21.22 -14.10
CA ARG A 88 -28.72 22.03 -14.19
C ARG A 88 -29.45 22.12 -12.85
N ARG A 89 -29.53 21.03 -12.06
CA ARG A 89 -30.06 21.07 -10.68
C ARG A 89 -29.24 21.96 -9.76
N ILE A 90 -27.91 21.84 -9.80
CA ILE A 90 -27.02 22.67 -8.98
C ILE A 90 -27.17 24.15 -9.33
N LEU A 91 -27.36 24.48 -10.62
CA LEU A 91 -27.57 25.86 -11.05
C LEU A 91 -28.96 26.41 -10.65
N GLU A 92 -30.01 25.59 -10.76
CA GLU A 92 -31.38 25.97 -10.38
C GLU A 92 -31.53 26.09 -8.84
N GLU A 93 -30.84 25.26 -8.05
CA GLU A 93 -30.80 25.33 -6.58
C GLU A 93 -29.97 26.53 -6.06
N SER A 94 -28.94 26.95 -6.81
CA SER A 94 -28.07 28.08 -6.44
C SER A 94 -28.72 29.45 -6.68
N ILE A 95 -29.74 29.54 -7.53
CA ILE A 95 -30.42 30.81 -7.86
C ILE A 95 -31.60 31.08 -6.91
N SER A 96 -32.15 30.08 -6.21
CA SER A 96 -33.40 30.21 -5.46
C SER A 96 -33.29 30.31 -3.93
N SER A 97 -32.10 30.34 -3.33
CA SER A 97 -31.98 30.35 -1.85
C SER A 97 -31.06 31.45 -1.31
N LEU A 98 -31.51 32.69 -1.50
CA LEU A 98 -31.09 33.85 -0.71
C LEU A 98 -31.94 33.90 0.58
N SER A 99 -31.51 33.29 1.69
CA SER A 99 -32.06 33.59 3.04
C SER A 99 -31.28 32.96 4.20
N TYR A 100 -31.50 33.53 5.38
CA TYR A 100 -30.77 33.43 6.64
C TYR A 100 -30.70 32.03 7.31
N SER A 101 -29.68 31.93 8.18
CA SER A 101 -29.29 30.89 9.15
C SER A 101 -30.38 30.02 9.81
N THR A 102 -30.04 28.75 10.05
CA THR A 102 -30.13 28.10 11.38
C THR A 102 -29.20 26.88 11.50
N LEU A 103 -28.65 26.71 12.72
CA LEU A 103 -28.05 25.47 13.22
C LEU A 103 -29.13 24.38 13.39
N SER A 104 -28.95 23.23 12.76
CA SER A 104 -29.03 21.90 13.39
C SER A 104 -28.56 20.83 12.39
N ASP A 105 -27.90 19.81 12.92
CA ASP A 105 -27.64 18.52 12.28
C ASP A 105 -26.53 18.47 11.21
N ILE A 106 -25.29 18.25 11.67
CA ILE A 106 -24.55 16.98 11.46
C ILE A 106 -23.43 16.98 12.51
N GLY A 107 -23.79 16.55 13.72
CA GLY A 107 -22.85 15.80 14.55
C GLY A 107 -22.80 14.39 13.97
N ASP A 108 -21.68 14.03 13.33
CA ASP A 108 -21.05 12.70 13.45
C ASP A 108 -19.80 12.47 12.57
N LEU A 109 -19.27 13.48 11.87
CA LEU A 109 -17.95 13.36 11.21
C LEU A 109 -16.77 13.96 12.01
N ALA A 110 -16.95 14.18 13.30
CA ALA A 110 -15.92 14.72 14.19
C ALA A 110 -15.01 13.64 14.83
N GLN A 111 -15.21 12.34 14.55
CA GLN A 111 -14.56 11.27 15.30
C GLN A 111 -13.55 10.37 14.56
N ARG A 112 -12.99 10.80 13.41
CA ARG A 112 -11.92 10.03 12.73
C ARG A 112 -10.70 10.81 12.22
N CYS A 113 -10.46 12.01 12.73
CA CYS A 113 -9.17 12.69 12.59
C CYS A 113 -8.53 12.89 13.97
N SER A 114 -8.25 11.78 14.67
CA SER A 114 -7.37 11.81 15.83
C SER A 114 -5.93 12.07 15.38
N LYS A 115 -5.54 13.35 15.51
CA LYS A 115 -4.19 13.83 15.86
C LYS A 115 -3.01 13.16 15.14
N ILE A 116 -2.65 13.70 13.98
CA ILE A 116 -1.23 13.88 13.65
C ILE A 116 -0.90 15.32 14.04
N SER A 117 -0.39 15.52 15.25
CA SER A 117 0.22 16.78 15.64
C SER A 117 1.62 16.84 15.05
N PHE A 118 1.90 17.82 14.19
CA PHE A 118 3.26 18.16 13.77
C PHE A 118 4.06 18.61 15.00
N PRO A 119 5.11 17.89 15.45
CA PRO A 119 5.85 18.22 16.67
C PRO A 119 7.13 19.02 16.36
N LEU A 120 7.03 19.98 15.43
CA LEU A 120 8.16 20.82 15.06
C LEU A 120 7.93 22.22 15.64
N LYS A 121 8.79 22.64 16.57
CA LYS A 121 8.92 24.04 16.95
C LYS A 121 10.17 24.59 16.26
N LEU A 122 10.04 25.76 15.63
CA LEU A 122 11.16 26.51 15.08
C LEU A 122 12.15 26.81 16.21
N THR A 123 13.28 26.12 16.21
CA THR A 123 14.36 26.37 17.15
C THR A 123 15.20 27.52 16.61
N ALA A 124 14.78 28.74 16.99
CA ALA A 124 15.54 29.99 16.94
C ALA A 124 15.46 30.91 15.69
N SER A 125 14.24 31.24 15.21
CA SER A 125 13.97 32.54 14.57
C SER A 125 12.69 33.19 15.10
N SER A 126 12.50 33.11 16.41
CA SER A 126 11.37 33.80 17.03
C SER A 126 11.47 35.33 16.92
N LYS A 127 12.61 35.96 16.60
CA LYS A 127 12.64 37.44 16.49
C LYS A 127 11.91 38.03 15.26
N ALA A 128 11.68 37.25 14.20
CA ALA A 128 10.92 37.74 13.03
C ALA A 128 9.41 37.49 13.16
N LEU A 129 9.02 36.36 13.78
CA LEU A 129 7.62 36.00 14.02
C LEU A 129 7.06 36.52 15.35
N GLU A 130 7.90 36.85 16.35
CA GLU A 130 7.51 37.45 17.64
C GLU A 130 7.17 38.93 17.54
N LYS A 131 7.59 39.64 16.47
CA LYS A 131 7.08 41.00 16.21
C LYS A 131 5.56 41.03 16.04
N PHE A 132 4.95 39.88 15.76
CA PHE A 132 3.52 39.69 15.81
C PHE A 132 3.13 39.00 17.11
N GLY A 133 2.87 39.82 18.14
CA GLY A 133 2.14 39.37 19.31
C GLY A 133 0.76 38.85 18.89
N ALA A 134 0.66 37.53 18.63
CA ALA A 134 -0.53 36.67 18.67
C ALA A 134 -0.54 35.48 17.67
N ILE A 135 0.60 34.84 17.34
CA ILE A 135 0.60 33.59 16.54
C ILE A 135 0.48 32.32 17.42
N ASN A 136 0.45 32.44 18.75
CA ASN A 136 0.19 31.28 19.61
C ASN A 136 -1.22 30.71 19.36
N ASN A 137 -1.27 29.47 18.85
CA ASN A 137 -2.46 28.63 18.69
C ASN A 137 -3.54 29.06 17.67
N LYS A 138 -3.23 29.98 16.74
CA LYS A 138 -4.22 30.49 15.77
C LYS A 138 -4.21 29.85 14.39
N LEU A 139 -3.19 29.07 14.02
CA LEU A 139 -3.09 28.43 12.70
C LEU A 139 -3.13 26.90 12.83
N ILE A 140 -3.71 26.24 11.84
CA ILE A 140 -3.68 24.78 11.67
C ILE A 140 -3.05 24.43 10.32
N ILE A 141 -2.29 23.34 10.29
CA ILE A 141 -1.70 22.80 9.07
C ILE A 141 -2.69 21.80 8.46
N LYS A 142 -2.89 21.91 7.15
CA LYS A 142 -3.72 20.99 6.37
C LYS A 142 -2.91 20.39 5.25
N ASP A 143 -2.97 19.07 5.14
CA ASP A 143 -2.40 18.33 4.02
C ASP A 143 -3.27 18.53 2.77
N THR A 144 -2.64 18.90 1.67
CA THR A 144 -3.30 19.19 0.39
C THR A 144 -2.70 18.41 -0.79
N HIS A 145 -1.77 17.47 -0.57
CA HIS A 145 -1.06 16.81 -1.67
C HIS A 145 -1.97 16.08 -2.66
N ALA A 146 -3.11 15.56 -2.19
CA ALA A 146 -4.07 14.78 -2.98
C ALA A 146 -5.10 15.64 -3.73
N SER A 147 -5.33 16.89 -3.30
CA SER A 147 -6.38 17.77 -3.80
C SER A 147 -5.79 19.06 -4.37
N PRO A 148 -6.16 19.51 -5.58
CA PRO A 148 -5.74 20.80 -6.10
C PRO A 148 -6.26 21.93 -5.18
N SER A 149 -5.39 22.43 -4.32
CA SER A 149 -5.70 23.48 -3.35
C SER A 149 -5.58 24.88 -3.94
N LEU A 150 -4.87 25.03 -5.07
CA LEU A 150 -4.51 26.30 -5.72
C LEU A 150 -4.88 26.32 -7.21
N GLY A 151 -6.13 25.98 -7.53
CA GLY A 151 -6.59 25.84 -8.92
C GLY A 151 -6.02 24.56 -9.56
N THR A 152 -5.08 24.68 -10.48
CA THR A 152 -4.46 23.53 -11.19
C THR A 152 -3.18 23.00 -10.53
N GLN A 153 -2.61 23.71 -9.55
CA GLN A 153 -1.36 23.31 -8.90
C GLN A 153 -1.60 22.70 -7.51
N LYS A 154 -0.82 21.67 -7.18
CA LYS A 154 -0.90 20.91 -5.93
C LYS A 154 0.22 21.34 -4.97
N SER A 155 -0.12 22.13 -3.96
CA SER A 155 0.76 22.31 -2.79
C SER A 155 0.72 21.06 -1.92
N ASP A 156 1.79 20.80 -1.16
CA ASP A 156 1.82 19.62 -0.29
C ASP A 156 1.09 19.89 1.03
N PHE A 157 1.18 21.11 1.55
CA PHE A 157 0.44 21.52 2.73
C PHE A 157 0.13 23.03 2.70
N ILE A 158 -0.83 23.45 3.52
CA ILE A 158 -1.19 24.86 3.73
C ILE A 158 -1.39 25.14 5.23
N PHE A 159 -1.25 26.40 5.62
CA PHE A 159 -1.65 26.88 6.94
C PHE A 159 -2.89 27.74 6.80
N ILE A 160 -3.92 27.43 7.59
CA ILE A 160 -5.16 28.21 7.65
C ILE A 160 -5.44 28.61 9.09
N GLN A 161 -6.29 29.60 9.29
CA GLN A 161 -6.73 29.98 10.63
C GLN A 161 -7.55 28.86 11.30
N LYS A 162 -7.31 28.67 12.60
CA LYS A 162 -8.00 27.66 13.42
C LYS A 162 -9.49 27.99 13.47
N GLY A 163 -10.32 27.03 13.09
CA GLY A 163 -11.78 27.19 13.00
C GLY A 163 -12.28 27.59 11.60
N SER A 164 -11.40 27.89 10.66
CA SER A 164 -11.77 28.19 9.27
C SER A 164 -11.91 26.93 8.43
N THR A 165 -12.74 27.01 7.39
CA THR A 165 -12.81 25.98 6.34
C THR A 165 -11.58 26.04 5.46
N VAL A 166 -11.23 24.89 4.86
CA VAL A 166 -10.15 24.82 3.85
C VAL A 166 -10.66 25.51 2.60
N ASP A 167 -10.32 26.78 2.47
CA ASP A 167 -10.68 27.62 1.35
C ASP A 167 -9.49 28.50 0.98
N LEU A 168 -9.39 28.78 -0.32
CA LEU A 168 -8.35 29.55 -0.98
C LEU A 168 -8.18 30.95 -0.39
N PHE A 169 -9.25 31.54 0.13
CA PHE A 169 -9.24 32.86 0.75
C PHE A 169 -8.68 32.86 2.19
N ASN A 170 -8.58 31.69 2.83
CA ASN A 170 -8.14 31.53 4.21
C ASN A 170 -6.70 30.99 4.34
N VAL A 171 -6.02 30.75 3.21
CA VAL A 171 -4.64 30.27 3.19
C VAL A 171 -3.69 31.37 3.65
N VAL A 172 -3.00 31.15 4.76
CA VAL A 172 -2.01 32.09 5.32
C VAL A 172 -0.59 31.77 4.82
N VAL A 173 -0.28 30.47 4.72
CA VAL A 173 1.01 29.94 4.28
C VAL A 173 0.78 28.79 3.30
N VAL A 174 1.61 28.70 2.26
CA VAL A 174 1.64 27.54 1.35
C VAL A 174 2.96 26.80 1.47
N GLY A 175 2.90 25.47 1.49
CA GLY A 175 4.03 24.59 1.72
C GLY A 175 4.30 23.63 0.58
N LYS A 176 5.59 23.42 0.28
CA LYS A 176 6.07 22.41 -0.66
C LYS A 176 7.18 21.57 -0.04
N ILE A 177 7.10 20.27 -0.26
CA ILE A 177 8.11 19.30 0.11
C ILE A 177 8.91 18.94 -1.15
N LYS A 178 10.22 19.14 -1.10
CA LYS A 178 11.15 18.81 -2.19
C LYS A 178 12.42 18.20 -1.63
N LEU A 179 13.01 17.28 -2.38
CA LEU A 179 14.33 16.75 -2.06
C LEU A 179 15.41 17.77 -2.43
N ARG A 180 16.41 17.94 -1.56
CA ARG A 180 17.61 18.73 -1.85
C ARG A 180 18.62 17.90 -2.62
N VAL A 181 19.36 18.54 -3.53
CA VAL A 181 20.46 17.94 -4.28
C VAL A 181 21.71 18.75 -3.97
N GLY A 182 22.76 18.11 -3.46
CA GLY A 182 23.98 18.82 -3.00
C GLY A 182 23.76 19.72 -1.78
N GLY A 183 22.81 19.36 -0.90
CA GLY A 183 22.54 20.06 0.36
C GLY A 183 21.72 21.36 0.24
N ARG A 184 21.27 21.73 -0.97
CA ARG A 184 20.47 22.95 -1.21
C ARG A 184 19.23 22.65 -2.07
N PHE A 185 18.22 23.52 -2.01
CA PHE A 185 17.15 23.52 -3.00
C PHE A 185 17.67 24.15 -4.29
N ASN A 186 17.35 23.56 -5.44
CA ASN A 186 17.69 24.17 -6.72
C ASN A 186 16.74 25.33 -7.05
N ASN A 187 17.17 26.21 -7.95
CA ASN A 187 16.38 27.38 -8.37
C ASN A 187 15.01 27.01 -8.96
N THR A 188 14.87 25.82 -9.53
CA THR A 188 13.58 25.31 -10.03
C THR A 188 12.60 25.03 -8.91
N HIS A 189 13.05 24.42 -7.80
CA HIS A 189 12.23 24.18 -6.61
C HIS A 189 11.80 25.48 -5.95
N ILE A 190 12.73 26.45 -5.85
CA ILE A 190 12.44 27.78 -5.32
C ILE A 190 11.42 28.48 -6.22
N GLY A 191 11.65 28.53 -7.53
CA GLY A 191 10.72 29.15 -8.48
C GLY A 191 9.32 28.53 -8.46
N GLN A 192 9.23 27.19 -8.35
CA GLN A 192 7.95 26.51 -8.15
C GLN A 192 7.27 26.96 -6.85
N ALA A 193 8.00 27.00 -5.74
CA ALA A 193 7.46 27.43 -4.45
C ALA A 193 6.94 28.89 -4.51
N ILE A 194 7.73 29.81 -5.06
CA ILE A 194 7.35 31.23 -5.23
C ILE A 194 6.10 31.38 -6.09
N SER A 195 5.98 30.60 -7.18
CA SER A 195 4.81 30.67 -8.07
C SER A 195 3.49 30.35 -7.36
N PHE A 196 3.51 29.51 -6.31
CA PHE A 196 2.33 29.30 -5.47
C PHE A 196 1.95 30.56 -4.69
N GLY A 197 2.94 31.28 -4.16
CA GLY A 197 2.70 32.54 -3.45
C GLY A 197 2.10 33.61 -4.38
N GLU A 198 2.65 33.75 -5.58
CA GLU A 198 2.10 34.65 -6.60
C GLU A 198 0.65 34.29 -6.93
N LYS A 199 0.36 32.99 -7.08
CA LYS A 199 -1.00 32.53 -7.39
C LYS A 199 -2.00 32.85 -6.27
N ILE A 200 -1.59 32.72 -5.01
CA ILE A 200 -2.43 33.11 -3.86
C ILE A 200 -2.73 34.61 -3.91
N LEU A 201 -1.73 35.45 -4.19
CA LEU A 201 -1.90 36.91 -4.24
C LEU A 201 -2.73 37.37 -5.45
N GLN A 202 -2.75 36.60 -6.55
CA GLN A 202 -3.69 36.80 -7.66
C GLN A 202 -5.13 36.49 -7.22
N LEU A 203 -5.33 35.40 -6.46
CA LEU A 203 -6.65 34.99 -5.97
C LEU A 203 -7.13 35.85 -4.79
N GLN A 204 -6.22 36.48 -4.05
CA GLN A 204 -6.50 37.35 -2.91
C GLN A 204 -6.04 38.78 -3.21
N PRO A 205 -6.74 39.54 -4.07
CA PRO A 205 -6.20 40.76 -4.64
C PRO A 205 -5.98 41.92 -3.66
N LYS A 206 -6.60 41.85 -2.46
CA LYS A 206 -6.40 42.83 -1.38
C LYS A 206 -5.24 42.49 -0.44
N ARG A 207 -4.53 41.39 -0.69
CA ARG A 207 -3.45 40.92 0.17
C ARG A 207 -2.10 41.37 -0.37
N GLU A 208 -1.30 41.97 0.50
CA GLU A 208 0.02 42.50 0.15
C GLU A 208 1.10 41.43 0.11
N PHE A 209 1.01 40.38 0.91
CA PHE A 209 2.03 39.33 0.94
C PHE A 209 1.51 37.96 1.42
N VAL A 210 2.24 36.91 1.08
CA VAL A 210 1.99 35.54 1.54
C VAL A 210 3.31 34.82 1.85
N TYR A 211 3.28 33.94 2.83
CA TYR A 211 4.43 33.10 3.17
C TYR A 211 4.41 31.81 2.35
N VAL A 212 5.59 31.44 1.87
CA VAL A 212 5.85 30.20 1.15
C VAL A 212 6.91 29.42 1.92
N VAL A 213 6.62 28.16 2.23
CA VAL A 213 7.52 27.25 2.94
C VAL A 213 8.03 26.20 1.96
N LEU A 214 9.34 26.04 1.86
CA LEU A 214 10.01 24.97 1.14
C LEU A 214 10.79 24.13 2.13
N THR A 215 10.56 22.82 2.14
CA THR A 215 11.21 21.92 3.10
C THR A 215 11.51 20.55 2.51
N ASP A 216 12.53 19.88 3.03
CA ASP A 216 12.80 18.46 2.83
C ASP A 216 12.53 17.66 4.12
N CYS A 217 11.78 18.28 5.05
CA CYS A 217 11.54 17.82 6.42
C CYS A 217 12.77 17.86 7.35
N ILE A 218 13.92 18.39 6.90
CA ILE A 218 15.14 18.58 7.71
C ILE A 218 15.43 20.08 7.87
N ILE A 219 15.32 20.83 6.78
CA ILE A 219 15.45 22.29 6.76
C ILE A 219 14.14 22.91 6.30
N ILE A 220 13.78 24.04 6.89
CA ILE A 220 12.75 24.94 6.38
C ILE A 220 13.41 26.18 5.78
N GLU A 221 13.08 26.47 4.53
CA GLU A 221 13.26 27.77 3.91
C GLU A 221 11.91 28.48 3.83
N ILE A 222 11.88 29.73 4.26
CA ILE A 222 10.67 30.56 4.23
C ILE A 222 10.91 31.73 3.29
N PHE A 223 10.01 31.89 2.33
CA PHE A 223 9.97 33.03 1.44
C PHE A 223 8.73 33.87 1.75
N ILE A 224 8.89 35.18 1.70
CA ILE A 224 7.77 36.13 1.75
C ILE A 224 7.59 36.66 0.35
N VAL A 225 6.47 36.33 -0.29
CA VAL A 225 6.12 36.85 -1.61
C VAL A 225 5.24 38.08 -1.41
N TYR A 226 5.62 39.20 -2.02
CA TYR A 226 4.91 40.47 -1.97
C TYR A 226 4.27 40.77 -3.31
N ARG A 227 3.07 41.35 -3.25
CA ARG A 227 2.38 42.00 -4.36
C ARG A 227 2.69 43.49 -4.29
N ILE A 228 3.13 44.06 -5.41
CA ILE A 228 3.39 45.48 -5.58
C ILE A 228 2.51 45.95 -6.74
N ASP A 229 1.51 46.77 -6.44
CA ASP A 229 0.70 47.43 -7.44
C ASP A 229 1.26 48.85 -7.66
N SER A 230 1.51 49.21 -8.91
CA SER A 230 1.98 50.54 -9.31
C SER A 230 1.06 51.08 -10.40
N ALA A 231 0.72 52.36 -10.31
CA ALA A 231 -0.05 53.05 -11.34
C ALA A 231 0.88 53.96 -12.14
N ILE A 232 1.00 53.70 -13.45
CA ILE A 232 1.70 54.59 -14.39
C ILE A 232 0.68 54.94 -15.47
N ASN A 233 0.44 56.24 -15.70
CA ASN A 233 -0.51 56.72 -16.72
C ASN A 233 -1.91 56.08 -16.63
N SER A 234 -2.45 55.90 -15.42
CA SER A 234 -3.76 55.29 -15.16
C SER A 234 -3.88 53.78 -15.48
N GLU A 235 -2.79 53.12 -15.89
CA GLU A 235 -2.70 51.66 -15.98
C GLU A 235 -2.12 51.07 -14.69
N ILE A 236 -2.80 50.06 -14.13
CA ILE A 236 -2.35 49.34 -12.94
C ILE A 236 -1.45 48.18 -13.39
N PHE A 237 -0.19 48.22 -12.99
CA PHE A 237 0.75 47.12 -13.17
C PHE A 237 1.00 46.41 -11.84
N THR A 238 0.72 45.10 -11.80
CA THR A 238 1.04 44.25 -10.64
C THR A 238 2.36 43.53 -10.87
N ARG A 239 3.32 43.72 -9.96
CA ARG A 239 4.58 42.97 -9.91
C ARG A 239 4.65 42.15 -8.62
N TYR A 240 5.26 40.97 -8.69
CA TYR A 240 5.60 40.18 -7.51
C TYR A 240 7.09 40.28 -7.21
N THR A 241 7.42 40.35 -5.92
CA THR A 241 8.80 40.28 -5.43
C THR A 241 8.85 39.30 -4.27
N TYR A 242 10.02 38.80 -3.92
CA TYR A 242 10.13 37.91 -2.77
C TYR A 242 11.39 38.19 -1.95
N ASN A 243 11.27 37.99 -0.64
CA ASN A 243 12.39 37.99 0.29
C ASN A 243 12.57 36.58 0.85
N HIS A 244 13.83 36.19 1.08
CA HIS A 244 14.16 34.94 1.75
C HIS A 244 14.47 35.21 3.22
N ILE A 245 13.83 34.46 4.11
CA ILE A 245 14.18 34.40 5.53
C ILE A 245 15.25 33.32 5.67
N ASN A 246 16.28 33.57 6.49
CA ASN A 246 17.35 32.60 6.75
C ASN A 246 16.77 31.21 7.05
N SER A 247 17.40 30.20 6.45
CA SER A 247 16.99 28.82 6.62
C SER A 247 17.16 28.36 8.06
N GLU A 248 16.21 27.56 8.53
CA GLU A 248 16.25 26.98 9.86
C GLU A 248 16.28 25.47 9.78
N TYR A 249 17.12 24.86 10.61
CA TYR A 249 17.03 23.44 10.85
C TYR A 249 15.79 23.16 11.70
N LEU A 250 15.01 22.20 11.24
CA LEU A 250 13.94 21.64 12.04
C LEU A 250 14.54 20.80 13.15
N ALA A 251 14.57 21.33 14.37
CA ALA A 251 14.85 20.55 15.56
C ALA A 251 13.55 20.23 16.30
N PHE A 252 13.57 19.11 17.01
CA PHE A 252 12.45 18.70 17.86
C PHE A 252 12.36 19.61 19.10
N ALA A 253 11.15 19.82 19.60
CA ALA A 253 10.90 20.70 20.75
C ALA A 253 11.55 20.22 22.07
N LYS A 254 11.92 18.93 22.17
CA LYS A 254 12.65 18.32 23.29
C LYS A 254 13.50 17.14 22.79
N GLU A 255 14.74 17.05 23.27
CA GLU A 255 15.52 15.80 23.18
C GLU A 255 14.75 14.67 23.89
N GLY A 256 14.53 13.56 23.19
CA GLY A 256 13.80 12.40 23.71
C GLY A 256 12.34 12.26 23.24
N GLU A 257 11.75 13.26 22.57
CA GLU A 257 10.43 13.12 21.90
C GLU A 257 10.53 12.53 20.48
N ASN A 258 11.63 11.85 20.14
CA ASN A 258 11.76 11.13 18.88
C ASN A 258 10.92 9.83 18.90
N LYS A 259 9.62 9.96 18.65
CA LYS A 259 8.74 8.82 18.33
C LYS A 259 8.50 8.64 16.83
N GLY A 260 9.06 9.50 15.97
CA GLY A 260 8.47 9.76 14.65
C GLY A 260 9.22 9.24 13.42
N TRP A 261 10.55 9.24 13.41
CA TRP A 261 11.31 8.75 12.25
C TRP A 261 12.53 7.99 12.74
N LYS A 262 12.29 6.77 13.25
CA LYS A 262 13.37 5.85 13.60
C LYS A 262 14.07 5.35 12.33
N TYR A 263 13.33 5.20 11.23
CA TYR A 263 13.77 4.67 9.94
C TYR A 263 13.20 5.50 8.78
N LEU A 264 13.90 5.53 7.65
CA LEU A 264 13.44 6.13 6.39
C LEU A 264 12.79 5.07 5.51
N LEU A 265 11.65 5.37 4.88
CA LEU A 265 11.09 4.48 3.85
C LEU A 265 11.69 4.83 2.48
N VAL A 266 12.16 3.82 1.75
CA VAL A 266 12.78 3.97 0.44
C VAL A 266 11.79 3.63 -0.67
N LYS A 267 11.26 2.40 -0.69
CA LYS A 267 10.30 1.95 -1.72
C LYS A 267 9.39 0.82 -1.23
N CYS A 268 8.20 0.70 -1.82
CA CYS A 268 7.33 -0.46 -1.58
C CYS A 268 7.91 -1.70 -2.28
N ILE A 269 8.12 -2.78 -1.52
CA ILE A 269 8.70 -4.05 -2.01
C ILE A 269 7.72 -5.21 -1.96
N GLY A 270 6.61 -5.07 -1.22
CA GLY A 270 5.59 -6.09 -1.12
C GLY A 270 4.25 -5.54 -0.68
N MET A 271 3.17 -6.11 -1.20
CA MET A 271 1.82 -5.80 -0.74
C MET A 271 1.02 -7.09 -0.60
N GLY A 272 0.71 -7.45 0.65
CA GLY A 272 -0.11 -8.61 0.99
C GLY A 272 -1.55 -8.23 1.27
N ARG A 273 -2.35 -9.19 1.76
CA ARG A 273 -3.71 -8.94 2.24
C ARG A 273 -3.73 -8.08 3.51
N THR A 274 -2.85 -8.41 4.46
CA THR A 274 -2.82 -7.82 5.81
C THR A 274 -1.94 -6.57 5.90
N SER A 275 -0.87 -6.50 5.11
CA SER A 275 0.19 -5.50 5.26
C SER A 275 0.78 -5.03 3.92
N VAL A 276 1.50 -3.91 3.99
CA VAL A 276 2.40 -3.41 2.95
C VAL A 276 3.82 -3.47 3.52
N VAL A 277 4.76 -3.98 2.74
CA VAL A 277 6.18 -4.08 3.11
C VAL A 277 6.97 -3.10 2.26
N TYR A 278 7.78 -2.30 2.93
CA TYR A 278 8.69 -1.33 2.34
C TYR A 278 10.14 -1.72 2.62
N GLU A 279 11.01 -1.39 1.69
CA GLU A 279 12.42 -1.20 1.98
C GLU A 279 12.56 0.11 2.77
N GLY A 280 13.39 0.09 3.80
CA GLY A 280 13.75 1.26 4.57
C GLY A 280 15.21 1.28 4.98
N THR A 281 15.62 2.37 5.60
CA THR A 281 16.97 2.57 6.15
C THR A 281 16.87 2.89 7.64
N PHE A 282 17.60 2.17 8.48
CA PHE A 282 17.69 2.39 9.93
C PHE A 282 19.17 2.38 10.31
N ASN A 283 19.69 3.46 10.91
CA ASN A 283 21.13 3.59 11.24
C ASN A 283 22.06 3.22 10.06
N GLU A 284 21.75 3.71 8.86
CA GLU A 284 22.48 3.42 7.61
C GLU A 284 22.39 1.97 7.11
N GLU A 285 21.69 1.07 7.83
CA GLU A 285 21.43 -0.30 7.40
C GLU A 285 20.09 -0.44 6.67
N SER A 286 20.05 -1.31 5.67
CA SER A 286 18.84 -1.69 4.94
C SER A 286 17.93 -2.56 5.80
N VAL A 287 16.65 -2.20 5.88
CA VAL A 287 15.64 -2.89 6.70
C VAL A 287 14.36 -3.13 5.92
N ALA A 288 13.59 -4.15 6.32
CA ALA A 288 12.23 -4.34 5.85
C ALA A 288 11.25 -3.73 6.87
N VAL A 289 10.35 -2.87 6.38
CA VAL A 289 9.32 -2.20 7.18
C VAL A 289 7.95 -2.71 6.77
N LYS A 290 7.35 -3.56 7.62
CA LYS A 290 6.03 -4.16 7.41
C LYS A 290 4.98 -3.37 8.18
N MET A 291 4.04 -2.76 7.46
CA MET A 291 2.98 -1.93 8.01
C MET A 291 1.61 -2.56 7.76
N ALA A 292 0.77 -2.65 8.78
CA ALA A 292 -0.60 -3.12 8.65
C ALA A 292 -1.43 -2.17 7.76
N LYS A 293 -2.25 -2.74 6.87
CA LYS A 293 -3.13 -1.95 5.98
C LYS A 293 -4.31 -1.31 6.70
N LYS A 294 -4.81 -1.98 7.74
CA LYS A 294 -6.03 -1.62 8.48
C LYS A 294 -5.88 -2.09 9.93
N ALA A 295 -6.65 -1.46 10.84
CA ALA A 295 -6.66 -1.80 12.26
C ALA A 295 -7.05 -3.27 12.53
N GLU A 296 -7.94 -3.85 11.73
CA GLU A 296 -8.36 -5.25 11.83
C GLU A 296 -7.20 -6.26 11.65
N TYR A 297 -6.07 -5.84 11.07
CA TYR A 297 -4.88 -6.68 10.87
C TYR A 297 -3.78 -6.46 11.91
N PHE A 298 -4.00 -5.63 12.92
CA PHE A 298 -2.98 -5.39 13.96
C PHE A 298 -2.66 -6.67 14.75
N SER A 299 -3.68 -7.51 14.99
CA SER A 299 -3.49 -8.82 15.63
C SER A 299 -2.54 -9.75 14.87
N CYS A 300 -2.50 -9.67 13.53
CA CYS A 300 -1.56 -10.46 12.73
C CYS A 300 -0.12 -10.00 12.96
N LEU A 301 0.12 -8.70 13.06
CA LEU A 301 1.45 -8.16 13.35
C LEU A 301 1.86 -8.40 14.79
N GLU A 302 0.91 -8.38 15.72
CA GLU A 302 1.14 -8.76 17.12
C GLU A 302 1.52 -10.23 17.25
N CYS A 303 0.80 -11.13 16.56
CA CYS A 303 1.14 -12.55 16.50
C CYS A 303 2.57 -12.75 15.97
N GLU A 304 2.91 -12.12 14.83
CA GLU A 304 4.25 -12.17 14.25
C GLU A 304 5.31 -11.60 15.20
N ARG A 305 5.02 -10.48 15.87
CA ARG A 305 5.93 -9.86 16.85
C ARG A 305 6.25 -10.82 17.99
N ASN A 306 5.23 -11.38 18.61
CA ASN A 306 5.38 -12.22 19.79
C ASN A 306 6.17 -13.49 19.42
N ALA A 307 5.85 -14.11 18.28
CA ALA A 307 6.59 -15.27 17.79
C ALA A 307 8.06 -14.94 17.50
N LEU A 308 8.35 -13.87 16.74
CA LEU A 308 9.73 -13.50 16.41
C LEU A 308 10.55 -13.09 17.64
N GLN A 309 9.92 -12.56 18.70
CA GLN A 309 10.59 -12.27 19.96
C GLN A 309 11.04 -13.56 20.66
N GLU A 310 10.17 -14.56 20.77
CA GLU A 310 10.52 -15.85 21.38
C GLU A 310 11.52 -16.65 20.52
N LEU A 311 11.31 -16.67 19.21
CA LEU A 311 12.19 -17.38 18.27
C LEU A 311 13.57 -16.72 18.12
N SER A 312 13.76 -15.49 18.61
CA SER A 312 15.04 -14.80 18.56
C SER A 312 16.15 -15.50 19.35
N ASP A 313 15.79 -16.30 20.35
CA ASP A 313 16.72 -17.08 21.17
C ASP A 313 17.45 -18.17 20.37
N LEU A 314 16.86 -18.62 19.25
CA LEU A 314 17.50 -19.56 18.34
C LEU A 314 18.74 -18.96 17.64
N LYS A 315 18.85 -17.63 17.60
CA LYS A 315 19.94 -16.88 16.93
C LYS A 315 20.20 -17.37 15.50
N SER A 316 19.15 -17.84 14.83
CA SER A 316 19.23 -18.41 13.49
C SER A 316 19.18 -17.30 12.43
N PRO A 317 20.04 -17.33 11.40
CA PRO A 317 19.94 -16.41 10.27
C PRO A 317 18.71 -16.68 9.41
N HIS A 318 18.03 -17.82 9.59
CA HIS A 318 16.87 -18.24 8.80
C HIS A 318 15.53 -17.71 9.34
N ILE A 319 15.56 -16.87 10.40
CA ILE A 319 14.39 -16.21 10.99
C ILE A 319 14.63 -14.68 11.03
N PRO A 320 13.63 -13.85 10.67
CA PRO A 320 13.75 -12.41 10.79
C PRO A 320 13.97 -11.94 12.23
N LYS A 321 14.84 -10.94 12.39
CA LYS A 321 15.06 -10.23 13.64
C LYS A 321 14.30 -8.93 13.65
N ILE A 322 13.52 -8.70 14.71
CA ILE A 322 12.87 -7.40 14.94
C ILE A 322 13.91 -6.41 15.47
N ILE A 323 14.03 -5.27 14.79
CA ILE A 323 14.85 -4.13 15.25
C ILE A 323 14.02 -3.21 16.13
N LEU A 324 12.83 -2.86 15.66
CA LEU A 324 11.89 -1.99 16.36
C LEU A 324 10.47 -2.25 15.87
N HIS A 325 9.51 -1.95 16.71
CA HIS A 325 8.10 -2.14 16.39
C HIS A 325 7.22 -1.11 17.10
N ASN A 326 5.99 -0.99 16.63
CA ASN A 326 4.87 -0.38 17.33
C ASN A 326 3.60 -1.22 17.07
N GLU A 327 2.41 -0.69 17.36
CA GLU A 327 1.14 -1.42 17.20
C GLU A 327 0.83 -1.84 15.76
N ASN A 328 1.27 -1.08 14.76
CA ASN A 328 0.89 -1.29 13.36
C ASN A 328 2.07 -1.50 12.41
N THR A 329 3.30 -1.53 12.94
CA THR A 329 4.51 -1.60 12.15
C THR A 329 5.57 -2.47 12.80
N LEU A 330 6.18 -3.36 12.01
CA LEU A 330 7.36 -4.13 12.35
C LEU A 330 8.51 -3.71 11.44
N VAL A 331 9.67 -3.42 12.03
CA VAL A 331 10.92 -3.19 11.29
C VAL A 331 11.87 -4.32 11.60
N MET A 332 12.32 -4.99 10.56
CA MET A 332 13.01 -6.27 10.66
C MET A 332 14.21 -6.35 9.71
N THR A 333 15.16 -7.21 10.09
CA THR A 333 16.27 -7.68 9.26
C THR A 333 16.20 -9.19 9.11
N PRO A 334 16.77 -9.77 8.03
CA PRO A 334 17.36 -9.06 6.90
C PRO A 334 16.31 -8.48 5.94
N LEU A 335 16.72 -7.48 5.16
CA LEU A 335 16.04 -7.16 3.90
C LEU A 335 16.46 -8.23 2.87
N GLY A 336 15.49 -8.88 2.23
CA GLY A 336 15.78 -9.96 1.28
C GLY A 336 14.94 -9.89 0.00
N VAL A 337 15.32 -10.72 -0.96
CA VAL A 337 14.69 -10.84 -2.27
C VAL A 337 13.87 -12.12 -2.35
N LYS A 338 12.70 -12.05 -2.97
CA LYS A 338 11.86 -13.23 -3.19
C LYS A 338 12.56 -14.24 -4.10
N ILE A 339 12.47 -15.51 -3.72
CA ILE A 339 13.02 -16.59 -4.53
C ILE A 339 12.00 -17.14 -5.53
N HIS A 340 12.49 -17.68 -6.64
CA HIS A 340 11.66 -18.32 -7.67
C HIS A 340 11.61 -19.84 -7.51
N ASN A 341 12.76 -20.45 -7.19
CA ASN A 341 12.98 -21.87 -6.96
C ASN A 341 13.84 -22.03 -5.70
N LEU A 342 13.70 -23.16 -5.01
CA LEU A 342 14.59 -23.56 -3.91
C LEU A 342 15.81 -24.27 -4.50
N GLN A 343 16.95 -24.14 -3.83
CA GLN A 343 18.15 -24.96 -4.01
C GLN A 343 18.14 -26.13 -3.03
N LYS A 344 19.06 -27.09 -3.24
CA LYS A 344 19.19 -28.26 -2.38
C LYS A 344 19.51 -27.86 -0.95
N GLU A 345 20.42 -26.90 -0.78
CA GLU A 345 20.85 -26.36 0.51
C GLU A 345 19.69 -25.65 1.24
N ASP A 346 18.82 -24.95 0.50
CA ASP A 346 17.67 -24.26 1.09
C ASP A 346 16.71 -25.23 1.79
N ILE A 347 16.53 -26.44 1.25
CA ILE A 347 15.66 -27.46 1.86
C ILE A 347 16.20 -27.87 3.23
N ASN A 348 17.50 -28.09 3.33
CA ASN A 348 18.15 -28.45 4.58
C ASN A 348 17.94 -27.36 5.64
N ASP A 349 18.23 -26.11 5.26
CA ASP A 349 18.14 -24.94 6.14
C ASP A 349 16.69 -24.68 6.60
N ILE A 350 15.72 -24.76 5.67
CA ILE A 350 14.29 -24.59 6.00
C ILE A 350 13.83 -25.68 6.97
N ILE A 351 14.15 -26.95 6.70
CA ILE A 351 13.64 -28.04 7.54
C ILE A 351 14.25 -28.01 8.93
N LYS A 352 15.54 -27.71 9.05
CA LYS A 352 16.21 -27.58 10.35
C LYS A 352 15.69 -26.41 11.18
N ILE A 353 15.40 -25.27 10.53
CA ILE A 353 14.80 -24.16 11.27
C ILE A 353 13.38 -24.49 11.72
N LEU A 354 12.60 -25.19 10.90
CA LEU A 354 11.27 -25.68 11.29
C LEU A 354 11.34 -26.68 12.44
N GLU A 355 12.28 -27.63 12.42
CA GLU A 355 12.53 -28.55 13.54
C GLU A 355 12.79 -27.78 14.84
N SER A 356 13.64 -26.74 14.76
CA SER A 356 13.95 -25.88 15.90
C SER A 356 12.73 -25.11 16.39
N THR A 357 11.92 -24.53 15.50
CA THR A 357 10.71 -23.80 15.92
C THR A 357 9.62 -24.73 16.45
N HIS A 358 9.47 -25.92 15.88
CA HIS A 358 8.56 -26.95 16.38
C HIS A 358 8.95 -27.45 17.77
N SER A 359 10.24 -27.52 18.09
CA SER A 359 10.71 -27.84 19.45
C SER A 359 10.32 -26.80 20.50
N LEU A 360 10.02 -25.57 20.06
CA LEU A 360 9.46 -24.48 20.86
C LEU A 360 7.93 -24.39 20.76
N ASN A 361 7.28 -25.45 20.27
CA ASN A 361 5.83 -25.58 20.07
C ASN A 361 5.21 -24.62 19.03
N TYR A 362 6.02 -23.94 18.21
CA TYR A 362 5.53 -23.04 17.17
C TYR A 362 5.25 -23.76 15.86
N VAL A 363 4.04 -23.57 15.32
CA VAL A 363 3.66 -24.00 13.97
C VAL A 363 3.31 -22.76 13.14
N HIS A 364 3.93 -22.58 11.98
CA HIS A 364 3.84 -21.41 11.11
C HIS A 364 2.49 -21.31 10.38
N ARG A 365 1.94 -22.43 9.89
CA ARG A 365 0.63 -22.56 9.19
C ARG A 365 0.44 -21.81 7.88
N ASP A 366 1.46 -21.16 7.31
CA ASP A 366 1.33 -20.47 6.01
C ASP A 366 2.56 -20.67 5.13
N LEU A 367 3.29 -21.77 5.29
CA LEU A 367 4.47 -22.04 4.47
C LEU A 367 4.10 -22.19 3.00
N ARG A 368 4.65 -21.28 2.20
CA ARG A 368 4.41 -21.19 0.76
C ARG A 368 5.55 -20.40 0.12
N LYS A 369 5.70 -20.55 -1.20
CA LYS A 369 6.78 -19.93 -1.99
C LYS A 369 7.01 -18.43 -1.77
N TYR A 370 5.97 -17.69 -1.35
CA TYR A 370 6.05 -16.25 -1.11
C TYR A 370 6.59 -15.87 0.27
N ASN A 371 6.70 -16.85 1.16
CA ASN A 371 7.13 -16.69 2.55
C ASN A 371 8.60 -17.14 2.73
N PHE A 372 9.34 -17.26 1.62
CA PHE A 372 10.77 -17.49 1.60
C PHE A 372 11.46 -16.34 0.86
N ILE A 373 12.50 -15.80 1.46
CA ILE A 373 13.37 -14.78 0.85
C ILE A 373 14.82 -15.20 0.99
N CYS A 374 15.65 -14.73 0.08
CA CYS A 374 17.09 -14.83 0.18
C CYS A 374 17.65 -13.50 0.70
N ASP A 375 18.49 -13.54 1.72
CA ASP A 375 19.22 -12.37 2.19
C ASP A 375 20.40 -12.01 1.25
N GLU A 376 21.09 -10.90 1.54
CA GLU A 376 22.24 -10.43 0.76
C GLU A 376 23.42 -11.41 0.77
N SER A 377 23.50 -12.31 1.75
CA SER A 377 24.56 -13.32 1.87
C SER A 377 24.25 -14.63 1.11
N GLY A 378 23.06 -14.74 0.51
CA GLY A 378 22.63 -15.94 -0.18
C GLY A 378 21.87 -16.93 0.70
N LYS A 379 21.52 -16.57 1.95
CA LYS A 379 20.84 -17.47 2.89
C LYS A 379 19.33 -17.35 2.80
N ILE A 380 18.66 -18.49 2.86
CA ILE A 380 17.20 -18.57 2.90
C ILE A 380 16.66 -18.11 4.26
N VAL A 381 15.55 -17.37 4.26
CA VAL A 381 14.89 -16.87 5.46
C VAL A 381 13.39 -17.15 5.36
N VAL A 382 12.82 -17.74 6.41
CA VAL A 382 11.39 -18.02 6.55
C VAL A 382 10.69 -16.81 7.18
N ILE A 383 9.79 -16.18 6.42
CA ILE A 383 9.14 -14.93 6.80
C ILE A 383 7.62 -15.07 6.98
N ASP A 384 6.98 -14.04 7.50
CA ASP A 384 5.51 -13.91 7.62
C ASP A 384 4.88 -14.85 8.66
N TRP A 385 5.35 -14.74 9.90
CA TRP A 385 4.87 -15.51 11.06
C TRP A 385 3.50 -15.02 11.59
N GLY A 386 2.79 -14.16 10.85
CA GLY A 386 1.53 -13.54 11.32
C GLY A 386 0.34 -14.49 11.44
N TYR A 387 0.50 -15.73 10.97
CA TYR A 387 -0.47 -16.81 11.16
C TYR A 387 0.10 -17.96 11.98
N CYS A 388 1.23 -17.83 12.67
CA CYS A 388 1.70 -18.92 13.51
C CYS A 388 0.80 -19.12 14.74
N ILE A 389 0.95 -20.26 15.41
CA ILE A 389 0.38 -20.53 16.74
C ILE A 389 1.42 -21.19 17.62
N LYS A 390 1.19 -21.11 18.93
CA LYS A 390 1.88 -21.92 19.91
C LYS A 390 0.99 -23.07 20.34
N THR A 391 1.36 -24.29 19.97
CA THR A 391 0.49 -25.48 20.12
C THR A 391 0.23 -25.88 21.57
N ASP A 392 1.02 -25.39 22.53
CA ASP A 392 0.84 -25.62 23.97
C ASP A 392 -0.14 -24.63 24.64
N THR A 393 -0.50 -23.53 23.97
CA THR A 393 -1.48 -22.55 24.46
C THR A 393 -2.70 -22.41 23.57
N ASP A 394 -2.58 -22.68 22.26
CA ASP A 394 -3.58 -22.33 21.24
C ASP A 394 -4.26 -23.57 20.64
N TYR A 395 -4.92 -24.38 21.46
CA TYR A 395 -5.53 -25.66 21.06
C TYR A 395 -6.80 -25.55 20.20
N ASP A 396 -7.31 -24.35 19.92
CA ASP A 396 -8.57 -24.13 19.20
C ASP A 396 -8.54 -22.86 18.33
N SER A 397 -7.75 -22.91 17.27
CA SER A 397 -7.67 -21.79 16.34
C SER A 397 -8.57 -21.99 15.14
N SER A 398 -9.28 -20.93 14.77
CA SER A 398 -9.93 -20.82 13.47
C SER A 398 -8.91 -21.04 12.34
N PHE A 399 -9.42 -21.42 11.16
CA PHE A 399 -8.56 -21.57 10.00
C PHE A 399 -7.83 -20.25 9.69
N ALA A 400 -6.51 -20.34 9.51
CA ALA A 400 -5.64 -19.26 9.07
C ALA A 400 -4.58 -19.84 8.10
N GLY A 401 -4.10 -18.99 7.18
CA GLY A 401 -3.14 -19.39 6.15
C GLY A 401 -3.75 -19.68 4.77
N ALA A 402 -2.92 -20.11 3.84
CA ALA A 402 -3.30 -20.35 2.45
C ALA A 402 -3.76 -21.79 2.19
N LEU A 403 -5.01 -21.95 1.74
CA LEU A 403 -5.61 -23.25 1.43
C LEU A 403 -4.78 -24.15 0.50
N LYS A 404 -4.07 -23.56 -0.49
CA LYS A 404 -3.43 -24.30 -1.58
C LYS A 404 -2.43 -25.37 -1.13
N CYS A 405 -1.75 -25.16 -0.01
CA CYS A 405 -0.73 -26.07 0.49
C CYS A 405 -1.18 -26.84 1.74
N MET A 406 -2.42 -26.62 2.21
CA MET A 406 -2.88 -27.20 3.47
C MET A 406 -2.98 -28.72 3.41
N PRO A 407 -2.70 -29.44 4.50
CA PRO A 407 -2.87 -30.88 4.60
C PRO A 407 -4.32 -31.33 4.40
N ASP A 408 -4.48 -32.58 3.97
CA ASP A 408 -5.80 -33.18 3.68
C ASP A 408 -6.70 -33.25 4.91
N GLU A 409 -6.13 -33.48 6.09
CA GLU A 409 -6.84 -33.47 7.37
C GLU A 409 -7.38 -32.07 7.71
N VAL A 410 -6.62 -31.01 7.42
CA VAL A 410 -7.05 -29.61 7.64
C VAL A 410 -8.15 -29.26 6.65
N LEU A 411 -7.96 -29.56 5.36
CA LEU A 411 -8.96 -29.36 4.32
C LEU A 411 -10.26 -30.11 4.63
N SER A 412 -10.15 -31.36 5.07
CA SER A 412 -11.29 -32.19 5.48
C SER A 412 -12.05 -31.60 6.67
N SER A 413 -11.33 -31.04 7.65
CA SER A 413 -11.96 -30.36 8.79
C SER A 413 -12.68 -29.09 8.37
N ILE A 414 -12.13 -28.30 7.44
CA ILE A 414 -12.81 -27.13 6.86
C ILE A 414 -14.11 -27.55 6.17
N ILE A 415 -14.05 -28.55 5.29
CA ILE A 415 -15.22 -29.07 4.55
C ILE A 415 -16.31 -29.56 5.50
N LYS A 416 -15.92 -30.28 6.55
CA LYS A 416 -16.84 -30.84 7.55
C LYS A 416 -17.22 -29.85 8.65
N LYS A 417 -16.72 -28.60 8.60
CA LYS A 417 -16.88 -27.56 9.62
C LYS A 417 -16.54 -28.06 11.03
N LYS A 418 -15.46 -28.84 11.13
CA LYS A 418 -14.92 -29.39 12.38
C LYS A 418 -13.77 -28.53 12.88
N LYS A 419 -13.51 -28.64 14.19
CA LYS A 419 -12.33 -28.07 14.84
C LYS A 419 -11.05 -28.58 14.16
N ILE A 420 -10.09 -27.68 13.97
CA ILE A 420 -8.80 -27.97 13.35
C ILE A 420 -7.76 -28.06 14.46
N PHE A 421 -7.01 -29.15 14.47
CA PHE A 421 -5.86 -29.34 15.34
C PHE A 421 -4.61 -29.21 14.47
N TYR A 422 -3.76 -28.26 14.82
CA TYR A 422 -2.51 -28.01 14.12
C TYR A 422 -1.37 -28.70 14.87
N SER A 423 -0.45 -29.26 14.09
CA SER A 423 0.77 -29.88 14.58
C SER A 423 1.94 -29.52 13.64
N PRO A 424 3.19 -29.78 14.03
CA PRO A 424 4.36 -29.62 13.16
C PRO A 424 4.21 -30.22 11.76
N LYS A 425 3.44 -31.31 11.64
CA LYS A 425 3.10 -31.96 10.37
C LYS A 425 2.54 -30.98 9.34
N VAL A 426 1.73 -30.02 9.78
CA VAL A 426 1.08 -29.04 8.89
C VAL A 426 2.11 -28.26 8.10
N ASP A 427 3.16 -27.78 8.77
CA ASP A 427 4.22 -27.01 8.14
C ASP A 427 5.03 -27.85 7.14
N LEU A 428 5.36 -29.09 7.50
CA LEU A 428 6.11 -29.98 6.62
C LEU A 428 5.33 -30.30 5.34
N VAL A 429 4.04 -30.61 5.45
CA VAL A 429 3.17 -30.80 4.26
C VAL A 429 3.08 -29.52 3.44
N CYS A 430 2.92 -28.36 4.10
CA CYS A 430 2.82 -27.07 3.40
C CYS A 430 4.11 -26.76 2.62
N LEU A 431 5.28 -27.03 3.21
CA LEU A 431 6.58 -26.90 2.57
C LEU A 431 6.68 -27.79 1.32
N VAL A 432 6.38 -29.07 1.46
CA VAL A 432 6.47 -30.06 0.38
C VAL A 432 5.51 -29.72 -0.77
N ARG A 433 4.26 -29.39 -0.44
CA ARG A 433 3.25 -28.95 -1.42
C ARG A 433 3.65 -27.64 -2.08
N SER A 434 4.25 -26.70 -1.34
CA SER A 434 4.81 -25.48 -1.91
C SER A 434 5.92 -25.76 -2.90
N PHE A 435 6.86 -26.65 -2.56
CA PHE A 435 7.95 -27.05 -3.43
C PHE A 435 7.45 -27.70 -4.72
N TYR A 436 6.47 -28.61 -4.63
CA TYR A 436 5.80 -29.19 -5.80
C TYR A 436 5.22 -28.12 -6.73
N LEU A 437 4.50 -27.14 -6.17
CA LEU A 437 3.90 -26.06 -6.95
C LEU A 437 4.95 -25.13 -7.60
N MET A 438 6.14 -25.00 -7.00
CA MET A 438 7.25 -24.24 -7.57
C MET A 438 7.85 -24.95 -8.78
N LEU A 439 8.07 -26.27 -8.66
CA LEU A 439 8.67 -27.11 -9.70
C LEU A 439 7.72 -27.33 -10.89
N HIS A 440 6.51 -27.82 -10.63
CA HIS A 440 5.61 -28.28 -11.70
C HIS A 440 4.72 -27.19 -12.28
N ARG A 441 4.53 -26.08 -11.54
CA ARG A 441 3.67 -24.93 -11.91
C ARG A 441 2.34 -25.35 -12.54
N PRO A 442 1.59 -26.29 -11.93
CA PRO A 442 0.36 -26.79 -12.53
C PRO A 442 -0.67 -25.67 -12.67
N SER A 443 -1.38 -25.65 -13.79
CA SER A 443 -2.45 -24.70 -14.03
C SER A 443 -3.66 -25.08 -13.17
N LEU A 444 -3.84 -24.39 -12.05
CA LEU A 444 -5.07 -24.47 -11.24
C LEU A 444 -6.23 -23.67 -11.89
N THR A 445 -6.21 -23.49 -13.22
CA THR A 445 -7.06 -22.58 -14.02
C THR A 445 -8.50 -23.04 -14.23
N GLY A 446 -8.95 -24.09 -13.54
CA GLY A 446 -10.26 -24.69 -13.73
C GLY A 446 -11.31 -24.24 -12.72
N VAL A 447 -11.42 -22.94 -12.44
CA VAL A 447 -12.35 -22.47 -11.41
C VAL A 447 -13.37 -21.47 -11.97
N PRO A 448 -14.55 -21.94 -12.39
CA PRO A 448 -15.68 -21.08 -12.70
C PRO A 448 -16.42 -20.77 -11.39
N PHE A 449 -16.02 -19.74 -10.65
CA PHE A 449 -16.81 -19.28 -9.51
C PHE A 449 -17.57 -18.02 -9.88
N ASN A 450 -18.90 -18.09 -9.73
CA ASN A 450 -19.75 -16.90 -9.71
C ASN A 450 -19.36 -16.05 -8.50
N LYS A 451 -19.44 -14.71 -8.64
CA LYS A 451 -19.14 -13.75 -7.57
C LYS A 451 -19.94 -13.98 -6.27
N ASN A 452 -21.03 -14.76 -6.33
CA ASN A 452 -21.90 -15.07 -5.19
C ASN A 452 -21.47 -16.32 -4.40
N ASP A 453 -20.51 -17.12 -4.88
CA ASP A 453 -20.05 -18.37 -4.25
C ASP A 453 -18.68 -18.22 -3.56
N TYR A 454 -18.13 -17.00 -3.52
CA TYR A 454 -16.82 -16.73 -2.88
C TYR A 454 -16.82 -17.03 -1.37
N ASP A 455 -18.00 -17.16 -0.78
CA ASP A 455 -18.21 -17.24 0.67
C ASP A 455 -18.17 -18.65 1.25
N ASP A 456 -18.09 -19.73 0.45
CA ASP A 456 -17.92 -21.09 1.00
C ASP A 456 -16.49 -21.62 0.84
N ILE A 457 -15.66 -21.31 1.83
CA ILE A 457 -14.31 -21.88 2.02
C ILE A 457 -14.29 -23.41 1.92
N SER A 458 -15.41 -24.09 2.22
CA SER A 458 -15.56 -25.55 2.13
C SER A 458 -15.47 -26.03 0.67
N ILE A 459 -16.05 -25.30 -0.28
CA ILE A 459 -16.01 -25.65 -1.71
C ILE A 459 -14.57 -25.52 -2.23
N GLN A 460 -13.88 -24.44 -1.86
CA GLN A 460 -12.47 -24.25 -2.22
C GLN A 460 -11.59 -25.34 -1.63
N ALA A 461 -11.79 -25.68 -0.35
CA ALA A 461 -11.08 -26.77 0.31
C ALA A 461 -11.31 -28.12 -0.39
N GLN A 462 -12.54 -28.41 -0.83
CA GLN A 462 -12.86 -29.64 -1.55
C GLN A 462 -12.14 -29.74 -2.90
N TYR A 463 -12.04 -28.63 -3.64
CA TYR A 463 -11.30 -28.59 -4.90
C TYR A 463 -9.80 -28.85 -4.69
N ILE A 464 -9.20 -28.18 -3.70
CA ILE A 464 -7.78 -28.38 -3.38
C ILE A 464 -7.51 -29.81 -2.89
N LEU A 465 -8.40 -30.37 -2.08
CA LEU A 465 -8.30 -31.75 -1.62
C LEU A 465 -8.31 -32.74 -2.79
N ASN A 466 -9.18 -32.53 -3.79
CA ASN A 466 -9.23 -33.38 -4.97
C ASN A 466 -7.95 -33.27 -5.82
N PHE A 467 -7.43 -32.04 -5.99
CA PHE A 467 -6.18 -31.81 -6.71
C PHE A 467 -5.00 -32.60 -6.11
N TRP A 468 -4.84 -32.60 -4.78
CA TRP A 468 -3.72 -33.28 -4.14
C TRP A 468 -3.86 -34.80 -4.14
N LYS A 469 -5.07 -35.35 -4.01
CA LYS A 469 -5.32 -36.80 -4.13
C LYS A 469 -4.83 -37.37 -5.46
N ASP A 470 -4.87 -36.59 -6.53
CA ASP A 470 -4.38 -37.04 -7.84
C ASP A 470 -2.86 -37.01 -7.98
N CYS A 471 -2.16 -36.23 -7.15
CA CYS A 471 -0.71 -36.07 -7.19
C CYS A 471 0.05 -37.18 -6.41
N GLU A 472 -0.59 -37.84 -5.44
CA GLU A 472 0.05 -38.76 -4.46
C GLU A 472 0.28 -40.20 -4.95
N LYS A 473 0.62 -40.39 -6.23
CA LYS A 473 0.64 -41.73 -6.85
C LYS A 473 2.03 -42.35 -7.04
N SER A 474 3.12 -41.68 -6.60
CA SER A 474 4.49 -42.20 -6.73
C SER A 474 5.07 -42.70 -5.41
N ASP A 475 6.00 -43.66 -5.49
CA ASP A 475 6.71 -44.18 -4.32
C ASP A 475 7.58 -43.10 -3.62
N ILE A 476 8.09 -42.12 -4.38
CA ILE A 476 8.84 -40.98 -3.82
C ILE A 476 7.95 -40.14 -2.93
N TRP A 477 6.73 -39.80 -3.37
CA TRP A 477 5.78 -39.05 -2.55
C TRP A 477 5.38 -39.83 -1.30
N ARG A 478 5.18 -41.15 -1.42
CA ARG A 478 4.85 -42.01 -0.27
C ARG A 478 5.95 -41.97 0.79
N ASN A 479 7.22 -42.00 0.39
CA ASN A 479 8.35 -41.91 1.33
C ASN A 479 8.42 -40.55 2.01
N ILE A 480 8.20 -39.46 1.26
CA ILE A 480 8.15 -38.09 1.78
C ILE A 480 7.05 -37.98 2.84
N TYR A 481 5.82 -38.40 2.53
CA TYR A 481 4.70 -38.33 3.48
C TYR A 481 4.88 -39.26 4.68
N SER A 482 5.49 -40.44 4.51
CA SER A 482 5.87 -41.29 5.65
C SER A 482 6.85 -40.58 6.59
N ALA A 483 7.87 -39.91 6.07
CA ALA A 483 8.81 -39.14 6.91
C ALA A 483 8.10 -38.00 7.65
N ILE A 484 7.13 -37.35 7.01
CA ILE A 484 6.30 -36.30 7.62
C ILE A 484 5.40 -36.86 8.74
N ASP A 485 4.76 -38.00 8.51
CA ASP A 485 3.89 -38.67 9.49
C ASP A 485 4.67 -39.10 10.74
N ASP A 486 5.91 -39.56 10.55
CA ASP A 486 6.83 -39.94 11.62
C ASP A 486 7.51 -38.72 12.31
N LEU A 487 7.32 -37.51 11.77
CA LEU A 487 8.05 -36.29 12.14
C LEU A 487 9.59 -36.46 12.09
N ASP A 488 10.07 -37.25 11.12
CA ASP A 488 11.50 -37.49 10.89
C ASP A 488 12.07 -36.45 9.91
N TYR A 489 12.53 -35.32 10.47
CA TYR A 489 13.10 -34.19 9.72
C TYR A 489 14.31 -34.59 8.88
N ASN A 490 15.20 -35.46 9.41
CA ASN A 490 16.40 -35.88 8.70
C ASN A 490 16.06 -36.76 7.49
N ARG A 491 15.13 -37.70 7.66
CA ARG A 491 14.64 -38.52 6.55
C ARG A 491 13.90 -37.66 5.52
N LEU A 492 13.12 -36.68 5.96
CA LEU A 492 12.43 -35.75 5.05
C LEU A 492 13.42 -34.96 4.19
N ILE A 493 14.51 -34.44 4.78
CA ILE A 493 15.59 -33.79 4.04
C ILE A 493 16.14 -34.74 2.97
N GLN A 494 16.51 -35.97 3.35
CA GLN A 494 17.07 -36.95 2.42
C GLN A 494 16.12 -37.28 1.26
N GLU A 495 14.82 -37.43 1.52
CA GLU A 495 13.85 -37.73 0.45
C GLU A 495 13.63 -36.53 -0.49
N LEU A 496 13.62 -35.29 0.02
CA LEU A 496 13.47 -34.09 -0.81
C LEU A 496 14.73 -33.76 -1.59
N GLU A 497 15.91 -34.00 -1.02
CA GLU A 497 17.19 -33.82 -1.70
C GLU A 497 17.35 -34.73 -2.94
N LYS A 498 16.63 -35.86 -3.01
CA LYS A 498 16.61 -36.73 -4.20
C LYS A 498 15.86 -36.13 -5.41
N LEU A 499 15.13 -35.03 -5.20
CA LEU A 499 14.37 -34.34 -6.24
C LEU A 499 15.19 -33.27 -6.98
N PHE A 500 16.40 -32.99 -6.49
CA PHE A 500 17.40 -32.13 -7.13
C PHE A 500 18.37 -32.98 -7.95
#